data_AF-A0A160F3Q8-F1
#
_entry.id   AF-A0A160F3Q8-F1
#
_cell.length_a   1.000
_cell.length_b   1.000
_cell.length_c   1.000
_cell.angle_alpha   90.00
_cell.angle_beta   90.00
_cell.angle_gamma   90.00
#
_symmetry.space_group_name_H-M   'P 1'
#
loop_
_entity.id
_entity.type
_entity.pdbx_description
1 polymer ?
#
loop_
_entity_poly.entity_id
_entity_poly.type
_entity_poly.pdbx_seq_one_letter_code
_entity_poly.pdbx_strand_id
1 'polypeptide(L)'
;MSDKKELDPYELFMIAQELADLLKREVDLIDLQQASTVFQAQVVHTGKVIYCSDEKKRMEFELKAFKMYAKLNEERSVILKKISESGSVYGK
;
A
#
# COMPACT_ATOMS: atom_id res chain seq x y z
N MET A 1 -21.45 -11.94 4.86
CA MET A 1 -20.48 -11.97 3.75
C MET A 1 -20.62 -10.62 3.08
N SER A 2 -19.83 -9.63 3.50
CA SER A 2 -19.98 -8.28 2.94
C SER A 2 -19.33 -8.25 1.57
N ASP A 3 -20.14 -7.92 0.57
CA ASP A 3 -19.70 -7.66 -0.79
C ASP A 3 -18.48 -6.75 -0.78
N LYS A 4 -17.35 -7.24 -1.28
CA LYS A 4 -16.18 -6.41 -1.55
C LYS A 4 -16.54 -5.51 -2.73
N LYS A 5 -17.08 -4.34 -2.43
CA LYS A 5 -17.23 -3.28 -3.43
C LYS A 5 -15.84 -2.72 -3.68
N GLU A 6 -15.24 -3.06 -4.82
CA GLU A 6 -14.07 -2.35 -5.31
C GLU A 6 -14.48 -0.89 -5.51
N LEU A 7 -13.70 0.03 -4.96
CA LEU A 7 -13.94 1.46 -5.16
C LEU A 7 -13.48 1.82 -6.57
N ASP A 8 -14.36 2.46 -7.33
CA ASP A 8 -14.02 3.05 -8.62
C ASP A 8 -12.90 4.10 -8.39
N PRO A 9 -11.81 4.08 -9.17
CA PRO A 9 -10.76 5.09 -9.08
C PRO A 9 -11.27 6.53 -9.12
N TYR A 10 -12.35 6.80 -9.88
CA TYR A 10 -12.94 8.14 -9.91
C TYR A 10 -13.62 8.50 -8.58
N GLU A 11 -14.38 7.58 -7.98
CA GLU A 11 -14.98 7.79 -6.65
C GLU A 11 -13.90 8.02 -5.58
N LEU A 12 -12.82 7.23 -5.60
CA LEU A 12 -11.70 7.38 -4.66
C LEU A 12 -11.04 8.76 -4.81
N PHE A 13 -10.83 9.21 -6.04
CA PHE A 13 -10.28 10.54 -6.33
C PHE A 13 -11.18 11.66 -5.80
N MET A 14 -12.50 11.58 -6.04
CA MET A 14 -13.45 12.59 -5.54
C MET A 14 -13.46 12.66 -4.01
N ILE A 15 -13.45 11.51 -3.32
CA ILE A 15 -13.34 11.47 -1.84
C ILE A 15 -12.03 12.12 -1.37
N ALA A 16 -10.91 11.88 -2.07
CA ALA A 16 -9.64 12.51 -1.74
C ALA A 16 -9.73 14.05 -1.83
N GLN A 17 -10.39 14.58 -2.86
CA GLN A 17 -10.58 16.03 -3.01
C GLN A 17 -11.48 16.60 -1.91
N GLU A 18 -12.57 15.94 -1.55
CA GLU A 18 -13.43 16.37 -0.44
C GLU A 18 -12.67 16.40 0.89
N LEU A 19 -11.84 15.39 1.16
CA LEU A 19 -10.95 15.36 2.33
C LEU A 19 -9.93 16.50 2.28
N ALA A 20 -9.34 16.77 1.12
CA ALA A 20 -8.39 17.86 0.94
C ALA A 20 -9.02 19.23 1.23
N ASP A 21 -10.23 19.44 0.74
CA ASP A 21 -11.02 20.65 0.98
C ASP A 21 -11.39 20.82 2.46
N LEU A 22 -11.72 19.73 3.15
CA LEU A 22 -12.04 19.75 4.57
C LEU A 22 -10.79 20.02 5.44
N LEU A 23 -9.68 19.34 5.14
CA LEU A 23 -8.43 19.43 5.90
C LEU A 23 -7.59 20.65 5.54
N LYS A 24 -7.93 21.35 4.45
CA LYS A 24 -7.16 22.46 3.86
C LYS A 24 -5.71 22.09 3.57
N ARG A 25 -5.50 20.86 3.09
CA ARG A 25 -4.20 20.26 2.76
C ARG A 25 -4.38 19.26 1.63
N GLU A 26 -3.36 19.06 0.80
CA GLU A 26 -3.37 18.02 -0.21
C GLU A 26 -3.53 16.64 0.44
N VAL A 27 -4.40 15.81 -0.14
CA VAL A 27 -4.67 14.44 0.29
C VAL A 27 -4.49 13.51 -0.91
N ASP A 28 -3.61 12.53 -0.75
CA ASP A 28 -3.53 11.37 -1.63
C ASP A 28 -4.19 10.18 -0.92
N LEU A 29 -5.26 9.65 -1.50
CA LEU A 29 -6.05 8.57 -0.92
C LEU A 29 -5.86 7.30 -1.73
N ILE A 30 -5.36 6.24 -1.08
CA ILE A 30 -5.01 5.00 -1.75
C ILE A 30 -5.84 3.84 -1.19
N ASP A 31 -6.47 3.07 -2.08
CA ASP A 31 -7.05 1.77 -1.75
C ASP A 31 -5.96 0.71 -1.61
N LEU A 32 -5.67 0.32 -0.37
CA LEU A 32 -4.65 -0.67 -0.07
C LEU A 32 -4.98 -2.06 -0.66
N GLN A 33 -6.21 -2.36 -1.04
CA GLN A 33 -6.52 -3.63 -1.71
C GLN A 33 -5.97 -3.69 -3.14
N GLN A 34 -5.87 -2.53 -3.80
CA GLN A 34 -5.38 -2.40 -5.19
C GLN A 34 -3.91 -1.98 -5.25
N ALA A 35 -3.35 -1.46 -4.14
CA ALA A 35 -1.96 -1.08 -4.04
C ALA A 35 -0.97 -2.25 -4.25
N SER A 36 0.23 -1.93 -4.74
CA SER A 36 1.30 -2.91 -4.89
C SER A 36 1.73 -3.51 -3.55
N THR A 37 2.22 -4.76 -3.57
CA THR A 37 2.77 -5.44 -2.38
C THR A 37 3.85 -4.62 -1.66
N VAL A 38 4.70 -3.92 -2.41
CA VAL A 38 5.74 -3.05 -1.84
C VAL A 38 5.11 -1.90 -1.08
N PHE A 39 4.12 -1.21 -1.67
CA PHE A 39 3.48 -0.06 -1.05
C PHE A 39 2.61 -0.46 0.15
N GLN A 40 1.89 -1.58 0.08
CA GLN A 40 1.17 -2.16 1.21
C GLN A 40 2.11 -2.40 2.41
N ALA A 41 3.27 -3.04 2.18
CA ALA A 41 4.23 -3.31 3.24
C ALA A 41 4.84 -2.04 3.83
N GLN A 42 5.12 -1.03 2.99
CA GLN A 42 5.57 0.29 3.46
C GLN A 42 4.52 0.95 4.36
N VAL A 43 3.26 1.01 3.93
CA VAL A 43 2.17 1.59 4.72
C VAL A 43 1.98 0.87 6.04
N VAL A 44 2.01 -0.48 6.04
CA VAL A 44 1.90 -1.26 7.28
C VAL A 44 3.09 -1.04 8.21
N HIS A 45 4.30 -0.90 7.66
CA HIS A 45 5.52 -0.75 8.46
C HIS A 45 5.70 0.64 9.07
N THR A 46 5.39 1.71 8.31
CA THR A 46 5.69 3.10 8.70
C THR A 46 4.45 3.94 8.98
N GLY A 47 3.27 3.46 8.59
CA GLY A 47 2.03 4.19 8.73
C GLY A 47 1.55 4.29 10.18
N LYS A 48 0.64 5.23 10.41
CA LYS A 48 -0.07 5.39 11.67
C LYS A 48 -1.54 5.06 11.47
N VAL A 49 -2.08 4.17 12.29
CA VAL A 49 -3.53 3.88 12.28
C VAL A 49 -4.29 5.08 12.83
N ILE A 50 -5.19 5.64 12.03
CA ILE A 50 -6.08 6.75 12.41
C ILE A 50 -7.44 6.20 12.86
N TYR A 51 -7.92 5.13 12.22
CA TYR A 51 -9.17 4.46 12.54
C TYR A 51 -9.09 2.97 12.22
N CYS A 52 -9.70 2.13 13.05
CA CYS A 52 -9.83 0.70 12.82
C CYS A 52 -11.11 0.19 13.49
N SER A 53 -12.00 -0.43 12.71
CA SER A 53 -13.26 -0.99 13.22
C SER A 53 -13.16 -2.48 13.58
N ASP A 54 -12.14 -3.18 13.08
CA ASP A 54 -11.93 -4.62 13.27
C ASP A 54 -10.43 -4.93 13.34
N GLU A 55 -9.90 -4.98 14.57
CA GLU A 55 -8.48 -5.23 14.84
C GLU A 55 -8.00 -6.56 14.27
N LYS A 56 -8.85 -7.59 14.29
CA LYS A 56 -8.48 -8.92 13.78
C LYS A 56 -8.24 -8.85 12.27
N LYS A 57 -9.16 -8.25 11.53
CA LYS A 57 -8.99 -8.06 10.07
C LYS A 57 -7.78 -7.20 9.74
N ARG A 58 -7.50 -6.15 10.53
CA ARG A 58 -6.29 -5.34 10.34
C ARG A 58 -5.04 -6.19 10.50
N MET A 59 -4.90 -6.91 11.62
CA MET A 59 -3.74 -7.78 11.87
C MET A 59 -3.57 -8.86 10.79
N GLU A 60 -4.67 -9.46 10.33
CA GLU A 60 -4.65 -10.44 9.23
C GLU A 60 -4.13 -9.82 7.92
N PHE A 61 -4.54 -8.59 7.60
CA PHE A 61 -4.03 -7.83 6.45
C PHE A 61 -2.55 -7.50 6.60
N GLU A 62 -2.11 -6.99 7.75
CA GLU A 62 -0.71 -6.66 8.03
C GLU A 62 0.20 -7.87 7.86
N LEU A 63 -0.19 -9.01 8.45
CA LEU A 63 0.53 -10.27 8.32
C LEU A 63 0.61 -10.74 6.86
N LYS A 64 -0.49 -10.61 6.11
CA LYS A 64 -0.54 -10.98 4.69
C LYS A 64 0.40 -10.08 3.87
N ALA A 65 0.37 -8.77 4.07
CA ALA A 65 1.21 -7.82 3.37
C ALA A 65 2.69 -8.13 3.57
N PHE A 66 3.13 -8.37 4.82
CA PHE A 66 4.51 -8.74 5.10
C PHE A 66 4.94 -10.07 4.48
N LYS A 67 4.08 -11.11 4.55
CA LYS A 67 4.36 -12.40 3.91
C LYS A 67 4.53 -12.27 2.39
N MET A 68 3.63 -11.53 1.75
CA MET A 68 3.72 -11.28 0.31
C MET A 68 4.96 -10.49 -0.06
N TYR A 69 5.33 -9.49 0.73
CA TYR A 69 6.53 -8.69 0.51
C TYR A 69 7.82 -9.49 0.68
N ALA A 70 7.92 -10.33 1.72
CA ALA A 70 9.06 -11.23 1.91
C ALA A 70 9.25 -12.16 0.70
N LYS A 71 8.18 -12.82 0.26
CA LYS A 71 8.19 -13.68 -0.94
C LYS A 71 8.62 -12.92 -2.19
N LEU A 72 8.06 -11.73 -2.43
CA LEU A 72 8.43 -10.88 -3.57
C LEU A 72 9.93 -10.54 -3.56
N ASN A 73 10.50 -10.25 -2.39
CA ASN A 73 11.92 -9.95 -2.26
C ASN A 73 12.81 -11.17 -2.46
N GLU A 74 12.38 -12.36 -2.02
CA GLU A 74 13.08 -13.62 -2.30
C GLU A 74 13.16 -13.87 -3.81
N GLU A 75 12.03 -13.74 -4.51
CA GLU A 75 11.92 -13.90 -5.96
C GLU A 75 12.78 -12.87 -6.72
N ARG A 76 12.81 -11.61 -6.23
CA ARG A 76 13.59 -10.53 -6.86
C ARG A 76 15.05 -10.48 -6.40
N SER A 77 15.46 -11.32 -5.45
CA SER A 77 16.78 -11.25 -4.82
C SER A 77 17.93 -11.32 -5.82
N VAL A 78 17.82 -12.17 -6.84
CA VAL A 78 18.82 -12.32 -7.90
C VAL A 78 18.93 -11.06 -8.76
N ILE A 79 17.79 -10.43 -9.07
CA ILE A 79 17.74 -9.18 -9.85
C ILE A 79 18.33 -8.03 -9.04
N LEU A 80 17.94 -7.92 -7.76
CA LEU A 80 18.43 -6.87 -6.86
C LEU A 80 19.93 -6.97 -6.61
N LYS A 81 20.48 -8.19 -6.47
CA LYS A 81 21.93 -8.41 -6.38
C LYS A 81 22.66 -7.91 -7.62
N LYS A 82 22.17 -8.27 -8.82
CA LYS A 82 22.76 -7.81 -10.09
C LYS A 82 22.70 -6.28 -10.24
N ILE A 83 21.60 -5.65 -9.80
CA ILE A 83 21.48 -4.18 -9.81
C ILE A 83 22.47 -3.54 -8.83
N SER A 84 22.64 -4.11 -7.63
CA SER A 84 23.61 -3.65 -6.64
C SER A 84 25.06 -3.78 -7.13
N GLU A 85 25.38 -4.85 -7.86
CA GLU A 85 26.72 -5.10 -8.41
C GLU A 85 27.03 -4.21 -9.63
N SER A 86 26.01 -3.83 -10.40
CA SER A 86 26.15 -2.99 -11.61
C SER A 86 26.03 -1.48 -11.38
N GLY A 87 25.66 -1.05 -10.16
CA GLY A 87 25.67 0.36 -9.74
C GLY A 87 24.59 1.25 -10.36
N SER A 88 23.69 0.72 -11.20
CA SER A 88 22.64 1.50 -11.86
C SER A 88 21.25 0.97 -11.49
N VAL A 89 20.55 1.69 -10.61
CA VAL A 89 19.09 1.61 -10.49
C VAL A 89 18.51 2.61 -11.49
N TYR A 90 17.99 2.15 -12.62
CA TYR A 90 17.24 3.04 -13.52
C TYR A 90 15.89 3.36 -12.87
N GLY A 91 15.78 4.57 -12.33
CA GLY A 91 14.56 5.12 -11.74
C GLY A 91 14.82 6.56 -11.30
N LYS A 92 14.66 7.50 -12.24
CA LYS A 92 14.64 8.93 -12.00
C LYS A 92 13.23 9.45 -12.27
#